data_AF-A0A0B6ZVQ7-F1
#
_entry.id   AF-A0A0B6ZVQ7-F1
#
_cell.length_a   1.000
_cell.length_b   1.000
_cell.length_c   1.000
_cell.angle_alpha   90.00
_cell.angle_beta   90.00
_cell.angle_gamma   90.00
#
_symmetry.space_group_name_H-M   'P 1'
#
loop_
_entity.id
_entity.type
_entity.pdbx_description
1 polymer ?
#
loop_
_entity_poly.entity_id
_entity_poly.type
_entity_poly.pdbx_seq_one_letter_code
_entity_poly.pdbx_strand_id
1 'polypeptide(L)'
;MDLFLVNHGSSTLRRYLTITITVLLMFTMSCTATTTYPQTDPATVIPARKCEQIQVPMCKGLIKYNSTKLPNRFGHVTQTDVYWALQPWWPFIDAGCSDNLRNFLCALYLPKCVGDDSDPQYPCQETCKKAKVRCQKTMRRQNIRWSPDFKCNALQPKSSKLCVKPERERKKKYNKEYVLCQVNKLPMCQGIPFPQGSLPNMFLQGDLQEIETEMQQFQPIVNSGCSRKFRLFMCGVYMPFCVPGAPVEDEDSNEGSNDVDISRHPDVPFVVPCKELCQEIQDQCGKEYQQMTNGLPWPSKFHCHRYPSYIDRYARNGTLGRNHIDLLTNRGGTKVPCTMSPYSYNGD
;
A
#
# COMPACT_ATOMS: atom_id res chain seq x y z
N MET A 1 -26.91 16.96 -75.20
CA MET A 1 -26.33 15.76 -75.83
C MET A 1 -24.86 16.00 -75.97
N ASP A 2 -24.08 15.11 -75.37
CA ASP A 2 -22.67 15.29 -74.98
C ASP A 2 -21.72 15.70 -76.10
N LEU A 3 -20.79 16.60 -75.77
CA LEU A 3 -19.35 16.33 -75.75
C LEU A 3 -18.62 17.61 -75.27
N PHE A 4 -18.21 17.66 -74.00
CA PHE A 4 -17.34 18.72 -73.50
C PHE A 4 -15.87 18.26 -73.46
N LEU A 5 -15.15 18.83 -74.42
CA LEU A 5 -13.80 19.39 -74.35
C LEU A 5 -12.58 18.50 -74.04
N VAL A 6 -11.77 18.46 -75.09
CA VAL A 6 -10.35 18.11 -75.18
C VAL A 6 -9.46 19.24 -74.64
N ASN A 7 -8.31 18.81 -74.09
CA ASN A 7 -7.02 19.51 -73.87
C ASN A 7 -6.97 20.80 -73.04
N HIS A 8 -6.22 20.72 -71.93
CA HIS A 8 -5.10 21.63 -71.62
C HIS A 8 -4.27 21.04 -70.47
N GLY A 9 -2.93 21.14 -70.52
CA GLY A 9 -2.14 21.10 -69.26
C GLY A 9 -0.78 20.43 -69.25
N SER A 10 0.10 20.76 -70.19
CA SER A 10 1.54 20.41 -70.24
C SER A 10 2.39 20.91 -69.03
N SER A 11 1.77 21.48 -67.99
CA SER A 11 2.44 22.01 -66.79
C SER A 11 2.45 21.03 -65.61
N THR A 12 1.48 20.12 -65.55
CA THR A 12 1.26 19.29 -64.35
C THR A 12 2.21 18.10 -64.32
N LEU A 13 2.45 17.47 -65.47
CA LEU A 13 3.40 16.34 -65.59
C LEU A 13 4.85 16.77 -65.31
N ARG A 14 5.22 17.98 -65.75
CA ARG A 14 6.55 18.55 -65.49
C ARG A 14 6.76 18.85 -64.00
N ARG A 15 5.72 19.31 -63.31
CA ARG A 15 5.72 19.51 -61.85
C ARG A 15 5.84 18.18 -61.11
N TYR A 16 5.08 17.16 -61.51
CA TYR A 16 5.18 15.82 -60.91
C TYR A 16 6.57 15.20 -61.11
N LEU A 17 7.16 15.33 -62.31
CA LEU A 17 8.49 14.80 -62.60
C LEU A 17 9.60 15.56 -61.85
N THR A 18 9.50 16.89 -61.70
CA THR A 18 10.43 17.65 -60.86
C THR A 18 10.30 17.31 -59.38
N ILE A 19 9.05 17.13 -58.89
CA ILE A 19 8.80 16.79 -57.48
C ILE A 19 9.35 15.39 -57.17
N THR A 20 9.14 14.40 -58.05
CA THR A 20 9.69 13.04 -57.84
C THR A 20 11.21 13.00 -57.90
N ILE A 21 11.86 13.78 -58.79
CA ILE A 21 13.33 13.88 -58.85
C ILE A 21 13.90 14.59 -57.61
N THR A 22 13.27 15.66 -57.11
CA THR A 22 13.72 16.32 -55.87
C THR A 22 13.52 15.44 -54.63
N VAL A 23 12.46 14.64 -54.58
CA VAL A 23 12.27 13.67 -53.49
C VAL A 23 13.32 12.56 -53.59
N LEU A 24 13.67 12.08 -54.79
CA LEU A 24 14.73 11.07 -54.95
C LEU A 24 16.12 11.58 -54.57
N LEU A 25 16.45 12.84 -54.89
CA LEU A 25 17.76 13.46 -54.56
C LEU A 25 17.89 13.85 -53.08
N MET A 26 16.78 14.07 -52.37
CA MET A 26 16.77 14.28 -50.91
C MET A 26 16.96 12.97 -50.13
N PHE A 27 16.74 11.80 -50.76
CA PHE A 27 16.95 10.48 -50.13
C PHE A 27 18.37 9.94 -50.28
N THR A 28 19.26 10.59 -51.05
CA THR A 28 20.66 10.15 -51.23
C THR A 28 21.69 10.99 -50.47
N MET A 29 21.28 11.96 -49.64
CA MET A 29 22.20 12.55 -48.65
C MET A 29 22.37 11.57 -47.48
N SER A 30 23.34 10.67 -47.66
CA SER A 30 23.89 9.84 -46.61
C SER A 30 24.35 10.73 -45.45
N CYS A 31 23.62 10.65 -44.34
CA CYS A 31 24.14 11.08 -43.06
C CYS A 31 25.26 10.10 -42.70
N THR A 32 26.52 10.46 -42.97
CA THR A 32 27.66 9.81 -42.32
C THR A 32 27.66 10.27 -40.87
N ALA A 33 26.71 9.76 -40.09
CA ALA A 33 26.88 9.68 -38.66
C ALA A 33 28.01 8.68 -38.46
N THR A 34 29.22 9.17 -38.18
CA THR A 34 30.20 8.37 -37.46
C THR A 34 29.55 7.98 -36.15
N THR A 35 28.91 6.80 -36.14
CA THR A 35 28.60 6.10 -34.90
C THR A 35 29.94 5.74 -34.30
N THR A 36 30.54 6.68 -33.57
CA THR A 36 31.33 6.31 -32.42
C THR A 36 30.39 5.48 -31.57
N TYR A 37 30.50 4.15 -31.69
CA TYR A 37 30.06 3.25 -30.63
C TYR A 37 30.61 3.90 -29.36
N PRO A 38 29.76 4.24 -28.37
CA PRO A 38 30.28 4.43 -27.04
C PRO A 38 31.05 3.14 -26.79
N GLN A 39 32.37 3.26 -26.64
CA GLN A 39 33.15 2.16 -26.09
C GLN A 39 32.36 1.73 -24.87
N THR A 40 31.98 0.45 -24.84
CA THR A 40 31.48 -0.15 -23.62
C THR A 40 32.55 0.09 -22.59
N ASP A 41 32.36 1.15 -21.80
CA ASP A 41 33.09 1.33 -20.57
C ASP A 41 32.96 0.00 -19.84
N PRO A 42 34.09 -0.61 -19.42
CA PRO A 42 34.05 -1.86 -18.69
C PRO A 42 33.12 -1.62 -17.51
N ALA A 43 32.02 -2.38 -17.48
CA ALA A 43 30.96 -2.41 -16.48
C ALA A 43 31.10 -1.27 -15.46
N THR A 44 30.25 -0.24 -15.53
CA THR A 44 30.13 0.73 -14.43
C THR A 44 30.03 -0.09 -13.17
N VAL A 45 31.13 -0.17 -12.42
CA VAL A 45 31.21 -0.95 -11.21
C VAL A 45 30.30 -0.16 -10.31
N ILE A 46 29.03 -0.57 -10.21
CA ILE A 46 28.13 -0.04 -9.19
C ILE A 46 28.92 -0.30 -7.91
N PRO A 47 29.44 0.76 -7.24
CA PRO A 47 30.33 0.55 -6.12
C PRO A 47 29.57 -0.34 -5.17
N ALA A 48 30.19 -1.46 -4.74
CA ALA A 48 29.57 -2.41 -3.84
C ALA A 48 28.98 -1.61 -2.68
N ARG A 49 27.65 -1.46 -2.66
CA ARG A 49 27.04 -0.55 -1.71
C ARG A 49 27.22 -1.16 -0.33
N LYS A 50 27.64 -0.32 0.62
CA LYS A 50 27.71 -0.67 2.04
C LYS A 50 26.34 -1.10 2.55
N CYS A 51 26.32 -1.76 3.70
CA CYS A 51 25.06 -2.07 4.36
C CYS A 51 24.23 -0.78 4.56
N GLU A 52 22.96 -0.84 4.21
CA GLU A 52 22.01 0.26 4.44
C GLU A 52 20.88 -0.19 5.39
N GLN A 53 20.32 0.75 6.15
CA GLN A 53 19.20 0.48 7.05
C GLN A 53 17.91 0.27 6.25
N ILE A 54 17.15 -0.76 6.60
CA ILE A 54 15.88 -1.07 5.96
C ILE A 54 14.86 0.02 6.29
N GLN A 55 14.34 0.69 5.26
CA GLN A 55 13.29 1.70 5.35
C GLN A 55 11.92 1.18 4.88
N VAL A 56 11.88 0.11 4.08
CA VAL A 56 10.63 -0.43 3.52
C VAL A 56 9.66 -0.85 4.65
N PRO A 57 8.48 -0.23 4.79
CA PRO A 57 7.68 -0.36 6.01
C PRO A 57 7.16 -1.78 6.31
N MET A 58 6.93 -2.60 5.28
CA MET A 58 6.53 -4.00 5.50
C MET A 58 7.64 -4.88 6.10
N CYS A 59 8.88 -4.43 6.06
CA CYS A 59 10.05 -5.19 6.51
C CYS A 59 10.68 -4.58 7.76
N LYS A 60 10.79 -3.24 7.81
CA LYS A 60 11.42 -2.49 8.91
C LYS A 60 10.76 -2.86 10.25
N GLY A 61 11.57 -3.31 11.22
CA GLY A 61 11.10 -3.70 12.55
C GLY A 61 10.24 -4.98 12.63
N LEU A 62 9.80 -5.53 11.50
CA LEU A 62 8.90 -6.69 11.42
C LEU A 62 9.63 -8.00 11.08
N ILE A 63 10.94 -7.92 10.84
CA ILE A 63 11.85 -9.06 10.64
C ILE A 63 13.08 -8.92 11.55
N LYS A 64 13.82 -10.01 11.75
CA LYS A 64 14.90 -10.09 12.75
C LYS A 64 16.20 -9.35 12.41
N TYR A 65 16.28 -8.70 11.26
CA TYR A 65 17.45 -7.94 10.84
C TYR A 65 17.00 -6.58 10.32
N ASN A 66 17.88 -5.59 10.45
CA ASN A 66 17.58 -4.19 10.15
C ASN A 66 18.43 -3.62 9.02
N SER A 67 19.44 -4.34 8.54
CA SER A 67 20.33 -3.90 7.47
C SER A 67 20.28 -4.81 6.24
N THR A 68 20.34 -4.19 5.07
CA THR A 68 20.34 -4.86 3.78
C THR A 68 21.49 -4.37 2.90
N LYS A 69 21.74 -5.06 1.80
CA LYS A 69 22.73 -4.70 0.79
C LYS A 69 22.09 -4.84 -0.59
N LEU A 70 22.08 -3.75 -1.34
CA LEU A 70 21.59 -3.68 -2.72
C LEU A 70 22.77 -3.49 -3.70
N PRO A 71 22.69 -3.99 -4.95
CA PRO A 71 21.52 -4.56 -5.58
C PRO A 71 21.14 -5.97 -5.09
N ASN A 72 19.85 -6.29 -5.11
CA ASN A 72 19.38 -7.66 -4.89
C ASN A 72 19.47 -8.49 -6.19
N ARG A 73 19.19 -9.79 -6.10
CA ARG A 73 19.23 -10.74 -7.23
C ARG A 73 18.26 -10.43 -8.39
N PHE A 74 17.36 -9.47 -8.23
CA PHE A 74 16.43 -9.01 -9.27
C PHE A 74 16.91 -7.71 -9.94
N GLY A 75 18.06 -7.17 -9.53
CA GLY A 75 18.63 -5.94 -10.09
C GLY A 75 18.07 -4.65 -9.48
N HIS A 76 17.24 -4.72 -8.43
CA HIS A 76 16.79 -3.51 -7.74
C HIS A 76 17.96 -2.86 -7.00
N VAL A 77 18.24 -1.59 -7.29
CA VAL A 77 19.38 -0.85 -6.75
C VAL A 77 19.00 0.08 -5.60
N THR A 78 17.72 0.41 -5.45
CA THR A 78 17.19 1.24 -4.35
C THR A 78 16.10 0.53 -3.57
N GLN A 79 15.90 0.94 -2.32
CA GLN A 79 14.77 0.45 -1.52
C GLN A 79 13.41 0.95 -2.04
N THR A 80 13.38 2.06 -2.79
CA THR A 80 12.16 2.50 -3.49
C THR A 80 11.75 1.51 -4.58
N ASP A 81 12.70 0.97 -5.35
CA ASP A 81 12.41 -0.08 -6.33
C ASP A 81 11.86 -1.34 -5.64
N VAL A 82 12.46 -1.69 -4.51
CA VAL A 82 12.02 -2.84 -3.69
C VAL A 82 10.63 -2.61 -3.10
N TYR A 83 10.32 -1.40 -2.63
CA TYR A 83 8.98 -1.04 -2.16
C TYR A 83 7.92 -1.33 -3.23
N TRP A 84 8.16 -0.90 -4.47
CA TRP A 84 7.23 -1.13 -5.58
C TRP A 84 7.12 -2.61 -5.95
N ALA A 85 8.24 -3.33 -5.97
CA ALA A 85 8.24 -4.76 -6.26
C ALA A 85 7.50 -5.59 -5.20
N LEU A 86 7.54 -5.15 -3.94
CA LEU A 86 6.86 -5.80 -2.83
C LEU A 86 5.38 -5.39 -2.71
N GLN A 87 4.98 -4.24 -3.27
CA GLN A 87 3.64 -3.66 -3.10
C GLN A 87 2.48 -4.64 -3.37
N PRO A 88 2.51 -5.45 -4.46
CA PRO A 88 1.47 -6.44 -4.75
C PRO A 88 1.32 -7.55 -3.70
N TRP A 89 2.36 -7.81 -2.91
CA TRP A 89 2.40 -8.90 -1.93
C TRP A 89 1.89 -8.48 -0.54
N TRP A 90 1.83 -7.18 -0.25
CA TRP A 90 1.40 -6.62 1.04
C TRP A 90 0.08 -7.21 1.55
N PRO A 91 -0.99 -7.33 0.74
CA PRO A 91 -2.27 -7.88 1.22
C PRO A 91 -2.15 -9.32 1.72
N PHE A 92 -1.28 -10.14 1.13
CA PHE A 92 -1.06 -11.52 1.58
C PHE A 92 -0.22 -11.59 2.85
N ILE A 93 0.75 -10.68 2.98
CA ILE A 93 1.57 -10.52 4.17
C ILE A 93 0.68 -10.09 5.34
N ASP A 94 -0.16 -9.07 5.16
CA ASP A 94 -1.03 -8.51 6.19
C ASP A 94 -2.16 -9.46 6.60
N ALA A 95 -2.77 -10.16 5.62
CA ALA A 95 -3.71 -11.26 5.92
C ALA A 95 -3.03 -12.42 6.67
N GLY A 96 -1.70 -12.53 6.58
CA GLY A 96 -0.90 -13.37 7.44
C GLY A 96 -1.18 -14.86 7.29
N CYS A 97 -1.22 -15.39 6.06
CA CYS A 97 -1.35 -16.84 5.85
C CYS A 97 -0.16 -17.65 6.44
N SER A 98 1.01 -17.04 6.63
CA SER A 98 2.20 -17.64 7.26
C SER A 98 3.08 -16.56 7.85
N ASP A 99 3.62 -16.78 9.05
CA ASP A 99 4.63 -15.89 9.64
C ASP A 99 5.94 -15.89 8.82
N ASN A 100 6.14 -16.93 7.99
CA ASN A 100 7.30 -17.03 7.10
C ASN A 100 7.13 -16.25 5.79
N LEU A 101 5.92 -15.81 5.40
CA LEU A 101 5.75 -15.10 4.13
C LEU A 101 6.46 -13.74 4.13
N ARG A 102 6.24 -12.93 5.18
CA ARG A 102 6.93 -11.64 5.39
C ARG A 102 8.44 -11.83 5.40
N ASN A 103 8.93 -12.76 6.24
CA ASN A 103 10.36 -13.06 6.36
C ASN A 103 10.97 -13.53 5.02
N PHE A 104 10.28 -14.41 4.28
CA PHE A 104 10.72 -14.89 2.98
C PHE A 104 10.83 -13.76 1.96
N LEU A 105 9.77 -12.98 1.76
CA LEU A 105 9.75 -11.91 0.75
C LEU A 105 10.73 -10.79 1.11
N CYS A 106 10.75 -10.34 2.37
CA CYS A 106 11.73 -9.35 2.82
C CYS A 106 13.16 -9.86 2.60
N ALA A 107 13.51 -11.08 2.99
CA ALA A 107 14.88 -11.60 2.77
C ALA A 107 15.21 -11.83 1.29
N LEU A 108 14.21 -12.03 0.43
CA LEU A 108 14.44 -12.23 -1.00
C LEU A 108 14.73 -10.91 -1.73
N TYR A 109 14.03 -9.83 -1.36
CA TYR A 109 14.17 -8.51 -1.98
C TYR A 109 15.11 -7.56 -1.22
N LEU A 110 15.25 -7.72 0.09
CA LEU A 110 16.16 -6.99 0.98
C LEU A 110 17.06 -8.01 1.69
N PRO A 111 18.00 -8.66 0.98
CA PRO A 111 18.82 -9.70 1.58
C PRO A 111 19.63 -9.14 2.75
N LYS A 112 19.81 -9.96 3.79
CA LYS A 112 20.39 -9.52 5.07
C LYS A 112 21.88 -9.17 4.88
N CYS A 113 22.29 -7.99 5.33
CA CYS A 113 23.71 -7.63 5.35
C CYS A 113 24.43 -8.33 6.51
N VAL A 114 25.63 -8.86 6.27
CA VAL A 114 26.49 -9.51 7.29
C VAL A 114 27.82 -8.75 7.48
N GLY A 115 28.05 -7.73 6.67
CA GLY A 115 29.26 -6.91 6.64
C GLY A 115 29.42 -6.30 5.25
N ASP A 116 30.13 -5.19 5.14
CA ASP A 116 30.31 -4.48 3.87
C ASP A 116 31.04 -5.35 2.83
N ASP A 117 32.00 -6.17 3.26
CA ASP A 117 32.81 -7.04 2.38
C ASP A 117 32.21 -8.45 2.18
N SER A 118 31.07 -8.74 2.81
CA SER A 118 30.42 -10.04 2.72
C SER A 118 29.26 -10.05 1.72
N ASP A 119 29.00 -11.22 1.14
CA ASP A 119 27.78 -11.47 0.38
C ASP A 119 26.55 -11.40 1.30
N PRO A 120 25.44 -10.80 0.83
CA PRO A 120 24.24 -10.72 1.64
C PRO A 120 23.53 -12.08 1.72
N GLN A 121 22.89 -12.34 2.84
CA GLN A 121 22.20 -13.60 3.10
C GLN A 121 20.76 -13.57 2.59
N TYR A 122 20.46 -14.45 1.65
CA TYR A 122 19.12 -14.73 1.12
C TYR A 122 18.33 -15.69 2.03
N PRO A 123 17.01 -15.86 1.85
CA PRO A 123 16.23 -16.80 2.65
C PRO A 123 16.67 -18.25 2.42
N CYS A 124 16.62 -19.06 3.47
CA CYS A 124 16.82 -20.50 3.32
C CYS A 124 15.69 -21.14 2.50
N GLN A 125 15.99 -22.27 1.85
CA GLN A 125 15.00 -23.08 1.13
C GLN A 125 13.76 -23.41 1.99
N GLU A 126 13.96 -23.70 3.26
CA GLU A 126 12.91 -24.05 4.22
C GLU A 126 12.01 -22.85 4.57
N THR A 127 12.56 -21.64 4.61
CA THR A 127 11.79 -20.40 4.79
C THR A 127 10.81 -20.20 3.64
N CYS A 128 11.29 -20.37 2.40
CA CYS A 128 10.45 -20.32 1.20
C CYS A 128 9.39 -21.43 1.18
N LYS A 129 9.77 -22.69 1.46
CA LYS A 129 8.85 -23.82 1.44
C LYS A 129 7.72 -23.65 2.46
N LYS A 130 8.03 -23.21 3.68
CA LYS A 130 7.01 -22.97 4.72
C LYS A 130 6.01 -21.89 4.31
N ALA A 131 6.51 -20.76 3.81
CA ALA A 131 5.67 -19.67 3.29
C ALA A 131 4.75 -20.16 2.17
N LYS A 132 5.33 -20.85 1.17
CA LYS A 132 4.59 -21.40 0.02
C LYS A 132 3.48 -22.34 0.47
N VAL A 133 3.79 -23.37 1.25
CA VAL A 133 2.82 -24.40 1.65
C VAL A 133 1.59 -23.80 2.33
N ARG A 134 1.79 -22.85 3.24
CA ARG A 134 0.69 -22.23 4.00
C ARG A 134 -0.11 -21.22 3.20
N CYS A 135 0.55 -20.41 2.37
CA CYS A 135 -0.11 -19.34 1.61
C CYS A 135 -0.70 -19.80 0.28
N GLN A 136 -0.24 -20.92 -0.28
CA GLN A 136 -0.64 -21.41 -1.60
C GLN A 136 -2.14 -21.64 -1.74
N LYS A 137 -2.83 -22.14 -0.70
CA LYS A 137 -4.30 -22.32 -0.74
C LYS A 137 -5.03 -20.99 -0.83
N THR A 138 -4.63 -20.01 -0.01
CA THR A 138 -5.23 -18.66 0.02
C THR A 138 -4.97 -17.93 -1.29
N MET A 139 -3.74 -17.96 -1.80
CA MET A 139 -3.39 -17.32 -3.08
C MET A 139 -4.17 -17.93 -4.26
N ARG A 140 -4.28 -19.26 -4.33
CA ARG A 140 -5.05 -19.94 -5.39
C ARG A 140 -6.52 -19.57 -5.40
N ARG A 141 -7.15 -19.40 -4.22
CA ARG A 141 -8.55 -18.92 -4.11
C ARG A 141 -8.75 -17.54 -4.71
N GLN A 142 -7.70 -16.71 -4.72
CA GLN A 142 -7.68 -15.39 -5.32
C GLN A 142 -7.13 -15.40 -6.76
N ASN A 143 -7.05 -16.57 -7.40
CA ASN A 143 -6.46 -16.77 -8.73
C ASN A 143 -4.99 -16.32 -8.87
N ILE A 144 -4.27 -16.19 -7.76
CA ILE A 144 -2.85 -15.81 -7.74
C ILE A 144 -1.98 -17.06 -7.60
N ARG A 145 -1.01 -17.19 -8.50
CA ARG A 145 -0.04 -18.30 -8.51
C ARG A 145 1.23 -17.90 -7.78
N TRP A 146 1.91 -18.89 -7.22
CA TRP A 146 3.25 -18.69 -6.67
C TRP A 146 4.20 -18.32 -7.80
N SER A 147 4.91 -17.19 -7.68
CA SER A 147 5.75 -16.68 -8.77
C SER A 147 6.82 -17.71 -9.18
N PRO A 148 7.09 -17.86 -10.50
CA PRO A 148 8.22 -18.67 -10.97
C PRO A 148 9.57 -18.13 -10.49
N ASP A 149 9.67 -16.87 -10.08
CA ASP A 149 10.90 -16.29 -9.53
C ASP A 149 11.19 -16.77 -8.10
N PHE A 150 10.18 -17.31 -7.43
CA PHE A 150 10.27 -17.77 -6.03
C PHE A 150 10.59 -19.27 -5.96
N LYS A 151 11.58 -19.73 -6.74
CA LYS A 151 11.99 -21.15 -6.77
C LYS A 151 12.72 -21.52 -5.47
N CYS A 152 12.00 -22.11 -4.51
CA CYS A 152 12.58 -22.48 -3.23
C CYS A 152 13.82 -23.39 -3.34
N ASN A 153 13.89 -24.25 -4.36
CA ASN A 153 15.03 -25.16 -4.56
C ASN A 153 16.31 -24.47 -5.06
N ALA A 154 16.23 -23.22 -5.51
CA ALA A 154 17.38 -22.41 -5.90
C ALA A 154 18.00 -21.65 -4.71
N LEU A 155 17.54 -21.91 -3.49
CA LEU A 155 18.02 -21.28 -2.25
C LEU A 155 18.87 -22.27 -1.45
N GLN A 156 19.81 -21.74 -0.67
CA GLN A 156 20.64 -22.55 0.20
C GLN A 156 19.80 -23.24 1.30
N PRO A 157 20.16 -24.48 1.70
CA PRO A 157 19.49 -25.16 2.80
C PRO A 157 19.85 -24.50 4.14
N LYS A 158 18.97 -24.60 5.14
CA LYS A 158 19.19 -24.09 6.50
C LYS A 158 20.47 -24.63 7.15
N SER A 159 20.91 -25.84 6.78
CA SER A 159 22.13 -26.48 7.27
C SER A 159 23.40 -25.69 6.94
N SER A 160 23.40 -24.89 5.85
CA SER A 160 24.53 -24.02 5.48
C SER A 160 24.85 -22.96 6.54
N LYS A 161 23.88 -22.60 7.38
CA LYS A 161 23.94 -21.46 8.33
C LYS A 161 24.13 -20.08 7.69
N LEU A 162 24.25 -19.98 6.36
CA LEU A 162 24.51 -18.75 5.59
C LEU A 162 23.23 -18.19 4.93
N CYS A 163 22.08 -18.35 5.57
CA CYS A 163 20.79 -17.90 5.04
C CYS A 163 19.82 -17.49 6.15
N VAL A 164 18.82 -16.68 5.79
CA VAL A 164 17.77 -16.24 6.72
C VAL A 164 16.82 -17.41 7.02
N LYS A 165 16.93 -17.90 8.25
CA LYS A 165 16.23 -19.09 8.75
C LYS A 165 14.72 -18.85 8.89
N PRO A 166 13.91 -19.92 8.86
CA PRO A 166 12.48 -19.80 9.01
C PRO A 166 12.10 -19.36 10.42
N GLU A 167 11.06 -18.55 10.50
CA GLU A 167 10.40 -18.18 11.75
C GLU A 167 9.55 -19.34 12.29
N ARG A 168 9.40 -19.34 13.62
CA ARG A 168 8.46 -20.24 14.28
C ARG A 168 7.06 -19.69 14.00
N GLU A 169 6.22 -20.56 13.43
CA GLU A 169 4.83 -20.22 13.20
C GLU A 169 4.10 -20.09 14.55
N ARG A 170 3.51 -18.92 14.79
CA ARG A 170 2.64 -18.63 15.90
C ARG A 170 1.33 -19.38 15.71
N LYS A 171 0.74 -19.84 16.81
CA LYS A 171 -0.63 -20.37 16.78
C LYS A 171 -1.56 -19.16 16.61
N LYS A 172 -2.03 -18.91 15.39
CA LYS A 172 -3.10 -17.94 15.18
C LYS A 172 -4.35 -18.50 15.86
N LYS A 173 -4.85 -17.82 16.90
CA LYS A 173 -6.23 -18.02 17.34
C LYS A 173 -7.09 -17.53 16.17
N TYR A 174 -7.51 -18.46 15.31
CA TYR A 174 -8.65 -18.19 14.45
C TYR A 174 -9.83 -18.04 15.41
N ASN A 175 -10.09 -16.81 15.85
CA ASN A 175 -11.29 -16.54 16.63
C ASN A 175 -12.46 -16.93 15.73
N LYS A 176 -13.19 -17.97 16.17
CA LYS A 176 -14.46 -18.41 15.55
C LYS A 176 -15.56 -17.36 15.70
N GLU A 177 -15.30 -16.29 16.45
CA GLU A 177 -16.23 -15.24 16.79
C GLU A 177 -15.55 -13.91 16.47
N TYR A 178 -16.07 -13.20 15.47
CA TYR A 178 -15.65 -11.83 15.18
C TYR A 178 -16.08 -10.97 16.38
N VAL A 179 -15.15 -10.68 17.29
CA VAL A 179 -15.38 -9.67 18.33
C VAL A 179 -15.43 -8.34 17.60
N LEU A 180 -16.64 -7.85 17.35
CA LEU A 180 -16.89 -6.71 16.49
C LEU A 180 -16.23 -5.44 17.04
N CYS A 181 -16.28 -5.24 18.35
CA CYS A 181 -15.69 -4.08 19.03
C CYS A 181 -14.91 -4.47 20.27
N GLN A 182 -13.72 -3.91 20.41
CA GLN A 182 -12.85 -4.12 21.56
C GLN A 182 -12.10 -2.83 21.92
N VAL A 183 -11.65 -2.73 23.17
CA VAL A 183 -10.85 -1.59 23.65
C VAL A 183 -9.57 -1.46 22.81
N ASN A 184 -9.28 -0.24 22.36
CA ASN A 184 -8.07 0.06 21.63
C ASN A 184 -6.87 0.10 22.58
N LYS A 185 -6.02 -0.94 22.49
CA LYS A 185 -4.82 -1.10 23.32
C LYS A 185 -3.56 -0.54 22.65
N LEU A 186 -3.65 0.06 21.46
CA LEU A 186 -2.49 0.59 20.75
C LEU A 186 -1.98 1.84 21.48
N PRO A 187 -0.69 1.91 21.87
CA PRO A 187 -0.15 3.05 22.62
C PRO A 187 -0.32 4.40 21.91
N MET A 188 -0.12 4.45 20.59
CA MET A 188 -0.30 5.67 19.78
C MET A 188 -1.75 6.21 19.82
N CYS A 189 -2.71 5.33 20.08
CA CYS A 189 -4.14 5.62 20.06
C CYS A 189 -4.75 5.87 21.43
N GLN A 190 -3.95 5.97 22.50
CA GLN A 190 -4.46 6.35 23.81
C GLN A 190 -4.89 7.83 23.82
N GLY A 191 -5.96 8.15 24.54
CA GLY A 191 -6.47 9.52 24.67
C GLY A 191 -7.01 10.12 23.37
N ILE A 192 -7.49 9.32 22.43
CA ILE A 192 -8.31 9.79 21.29
C ILE A 192 -9.80 9.66 21.66
N PRO A 193 -10.70 10.42 20.99
CA PRO A 193 -12.16 10.32 21.22
C PRO A 193 -12.79 8.96 20.92
N PHE A 194 -12.06 8.04 20.29
CA PHE A 194 -12.49 6.69 19.91
C PHE A 194 -11.70 5.62 20.68
N PRO A 195 -12.09 5.31 21.93
CA PRO A 195 -11.36 4.34 22.77
C PRO A 195 -11.59 2.88 22.36
N GLN A 196 -12.53 2.61 21.45
CA GLN A 196 -12.87 1.27 20.97
C GLN A 196 -12.70 1.17 19.45
N GLY A 197 -12.38 -0.02 18.97
CA GLY A 197 -12.32 -0.31 17.55
C GLY A 197 -12.34 -1.80 17.26
N SER A 198 -12.26 -2.12 15.98
CA SER A 198 -12.43 -3.48 15.47
C SER A 198 -11.15 -4.04 14.89
N LEU A 199 -10.98 -5.36 15.03
CA LEU A 199 -10.01 -6.14 14.27
C LEU A 199 -10.70 -7.38 13.67
N PRO A 200 -10.26 -7.85 12.48
CA PRO A 200 -9.14 -7.32 11.72
C PRO A 200 -9.46 -5.97 11.07
N ASN A 201 -8.42 -5.15 10.85
CA ASN A 201 -8.59 -3.86 10.16
C ASN A 201 -8.89 -4.07 8.65
N MET A 202 -9.07 -2.97 7.90
CA MET A 202 -9.43 -3.04 6.47
C MET A 202 -8.37 -3.72 5.58
N PHE A 203 -7.16 -3.97 6.09
CA PHE A 203 -6.08 -4.71 5.43
C PHE A 203 -5.94 -6.15 5.92
N LEU A 204 -6.93 -6.65 6.67
CA LEU A 204 -6.97 -7.99 7.25
C LEU A 204 -5.89 -8.26 8.31
N GLN A 205 -5.29 -7.21 8.87
CA GLN A 205 -4.37 -7.35 9.99
C GLN A 205 -5.19 -7.56 11.27
N GLY A 206 -4.86 -8.60 12.04
CA GLY A 206 -5.50 -8.88 13.33
C GLY A 206 -4.52 -9.11 14.49
N ASP A 207 -3.21 -9.07 14.23
CA ASP A 207 -2.19 -9.19 15.28
C ASP A 207 -1.83 -7.79 15.79
N LEU A 208 -2.27 -7.47 17.02
CA LEU A 208 -2.05 -6.17 17.64
C LEU A 208 -0.56 -5.82 17.78
N GLN A 209 0.31 -6.80 18.05
CA GLN A 209 1.74 -6.54 18.22
C GLN A 209 2.39 -6.15 16.88
N GLU A 210 1.98 -6.81 15.81
CA GLU A 210 2.45 -6.52 14.45
C GLU A 210 1.97 -5.14 13.99
N ILE A 211 0.70 -4.81 14.26
CA ILE A 211 0.12 -3.49 14.02
C ILE A 211 0.88 -2.41 14.80
N GLU A 212 1.10 -2.62 16.09
CA GLU A 212 1.84 -1.67 16.93
C GLU A 212 3.24 -1.40 16.36
N THR A 213 3.97 -2.47 16.02
CA THR A 213 5.32 -2.36 15.45
C THR A 213 5.31 -1.61 14.12
N GLU A 214 4.28 -1.82 13.28
CA GLU A 214 4.10 -1.07 12.04
C GLU A 214 3.80 0.41 12.29
N MET A 215 2.89 0.70 13.21
CA MET A 215 2.52 2.08 13.58
C MET A 215 3.70 2.86 14.16
N GLN A 216 4.53 2.23 15.00
CA GLN A 216 5.72 2.86 15.59
C GLN A 216 6.68 3.39 14.53
N GLN A 217 6.72 2.82 13.32
CA GLN A 217 7.56 3.30 12.23
C GLN A 217 7.15 4.70 11.73
N PHE A 218 5.89 5.08 11.93
CA PHE A 218 5.36 6.39 11.57
C PHE A 218 5.43 7.40 12.73
N GLN A 219 5.91 6.98 13.91
CA GLN A 219 6.04 7.89 15.05
C GLN A 219 6.87 9.16 14.74
N PRO A 220 7.97 9.12 13.95
CA PRO A 220 8.71 10.33 13.61
C PRO A 220 7.88 11.35 12.82
N ILE A 221 7.14 10.90 11.80
CA ILE A 221 6.29 11.78 11.00
C ILE A 221 5.05 12.25 11.78
N VAL A 222 4.52 11.46 12.72
CA VAL A 222 3.48 11.92 13.65
C VAL A 222 4.03 13.01 14.59
N ASN A 223 5.23 12.81 15.13
CA ASN A 223 5.88 13.74 16.07
C ASN A 223 6.35 15.04 15.40
N SER A 224 6.53 15.05 14.08
CA SER A 224 6.80 16.29 13.33
C SER A 224 5.71 17.35 13.49
N GLY A 225 4.48 16.92 13.78
CA GLY A 225 3.32 17.79 13.83
C GLY A 225 2.83 18.27 12.45
N CYS A 226 3.26 17.63 11.34
CA CYS A 226 2.84 17.97 9.97
C CYS A 226 1.31 18.09 9.82
N SER A 227 0.55 17.29 10.56
CA SER A 227 -0.90 17.44 10.69
C SER A 227 -1.37 17.02 12.08
N ARG A 228 -2.17 17.88 12.72
CA ARG A 228 -2.84 17.56 14.00
C ARG A 228 -3.81 16.38 13.89
N LYS A 229 -4.24 16.05 12.66
CA LYS A 229 -5.22 14.99 12.39
C LYS A 229 -4.57 13.64 12.06
N PHE A 230 -3.25 13.60 11.85
CA PHE A 230 -2.60 12.39 11.35
C PHE A 230 -2.65 11.23 12.34
N ARG A 231 -2.48 11.50 13.64
CA ARG A 231 -2.60 10.49 14.71
C ARG A 231 -3.99 9.84 14.71
N LEU A 232 -5.04 10.65 14.64
CA LEU A 232 -6.42 10.16 14.59
C LEU A 232 -6.67 9.31 13.34
N PHE A 233 -6.23 9.79 12.18
CA PHE A 233 -6.33 9.05 10.92
C PHE A 233 -5.66 7.69 11.04
N MET A 234 -4.40 7.63 11.47
CA MET A 234 -3.66 6.38 11.65
C MET A 234 -4.41 5.38 12.55
N CYS A 235 -4.95 5.84 13.67
CA CYS A 235 -5.73 4.99 14.56
C CYS A 235 -6.97 4.39 13.87
N GLY A 236 -7.69 5.18 13.07
CA GLY A 236 -8.85 4.68 12.32
C GLY A 236 -8.46 3.75 11.16
N VAL A 237 -7.26 3.89 10.60
CA VAL A 237 -6.74 2.99 9.56
C VAL A 237 -6.38 1.62 10.16
N TYR A 238 -5.65 1.61 11.27
CA TYR A 238 -5.12 0.39 11.87
C TYR A 238 -6.07 -0.31 12.82
N MET A 239 -7.04 0.42 13.37
CA MET A 239 -8.10 -0.10 14.24
C MET A 239 -9.38 0.71 14.01
N PRO A 240 -10.16 0.41 12.95
CA PRO A 240 -11.39 1.10 12.61
C PRO A 240 -12.28 1.33 13.82
N PHE A 241 -12.83 2.54 13.94
CA PHE A 241 -13.49 2.96 15.16
C PHE A 241 -14.87 2.34 15.26
N CYS A 242 -15.18 1.81 16.43
CA CYS A 242 -16.55 1.46 16.75
C CYS A 242 -17.27 2.72 17.20
N VAL A 243 -18.38 3.04 16.55
CA VAL A 243 -19.27 4.10 16.99
C VAL A 243 -20.44 3.42 17.70
N PRO A 244 -20.79 3.84 18.93
CA PRO A 244 -22.01 3.37 19.57
C PRO A 244 -23.18 3.51 18.59
N GLY A 245 -23.90 2.42 18.32
CA GLY A 245 -25.15 2.52 17.58
C GLY A 245 -26.11 3.43 18.33
N ALA A 246 -27.03 4.08 17.62
CA ALA A 246 -28.25 4.52 18.28
C ALA A 246 -28.87 3.28 18.96
N PRO A 247 -29.40 3.39 20.19
CA PRO A 247 -30.18 2.31 20.76
C PRO A 247 -31.20 1.87 19.71
N VAL A 248 -31.24 0.59 19.39
CA VAL A 248 -32.45 0.05 18.80
C VAL A 248 -33.52 0.30 19.85
N GLU A 249 -34.58 1.02 19.51
CA GLU A 249 -35.77 1.06 20.35
C GLU A 249 -36.30 -0.37 20.38
N ASP A 250 -35.83 -1.16 21.35
CA ASP A 250 -36.51 -2.37 21.76
C ASP A 250 -37.84 -1.90 22.35
N GLU A 251 -38.94 -2.17 21.66
CA GLU A 251 -40.30 -1.86 22.12
C GLU A 251 -40.68 -2.54 23.46
N ASP A 252 -39.78 -3.30 24.11
CA ASP A 252 -40.09 -4.08 25.30
C ASP A 252 -38.91 -4.23 26.30
N SER A 253 -38.26 -3.13 26.70
CA SER A 253 -37.50 -3.17 27.96
C SER A 253 -37.68 -1.93 28.83
N ASN A 254 -38.48 -2.11 29.87
CA ASN A 254 -38.47 -1.25 31.05
C ASN A 254 -37.10 -1.37 31.76
N GLU A 255 -36.67 -0.24 32.31
CA GLU A 255 -35.58 -0.05 33.29
C GLU A 255 -34.13 0.13 32.77
N GLY A 256 -33.75 1.41 32.64
CA GLY A 256 -32.85 2.03 33.63
C GLY A 256 -31.42 1.50 33.72
N SER A 257 -30.62 1.66 32.67
CA SER A 257 -29.16 1.57 32.73
C SER A 257 -28.54 2.34 31.57
N ASN A 258 -27.75 3.38 31.85
CA ASN A 258 -27.04 4.20 30.84
C ASN A 258 -25.79 3.52 30.25
N ASP A 259 -25.56 2.23 30.53
CA ASP A 259 -24.47 1.46 29.94
C ASP A 259 -25.01 0.55 28.84
N VAL A 260 -24.74 0.90 27.58
CA VAL A 260 -25.02 0.04 26.43
C VAL A 260 -24.01 -1.11 26.43
N ASP A 261 -24.45 -2.32 26.77
CA ASP A 261 -23.65 -3.54 26.63
C ASP A 261 -23.46 -3.91 25.15
N ILE A 262 -22.38 -3.38 24.58
CA ILE A 262 -21.93 -3.59 23.18
C ILE A 262 -21.68 -5.07 22.86
N SER A 263 -21.51 -5.92 23.87
CA SER A 263 -21.25 -7.36 23.71
C SER A 263 -22.43 -8.13 23.10
N ARG A 264 -23.64 -7.54 23.08
CA ARG A 264 -24.88 -8.16 22.58
C ARG A 264 -25.33 -7.69 21.18
N HIS A 265 -24.61 -6.76 20.56
CA HIS A 265 -25.08 -6.09 19.34
C HIS A 265 -24.27 -6.53 18.10
N PRO A 266 -24.80 -7.45 17.25
CA PRO A 266 -24.09 -7.96 16.08
C PRO A 266 -23.90 -6.92 14.95
N ASP A 267 -24.50 -5.72 15.09
CA ASP A 267 -24.56 -4.68 14.06
C ASP A 267 -23.84 -3.37 14.44
N VAL A 268 -22.96 -3.35 15.46
CA VAL A 268 -22.23 -2.12 15.82
C VAL A 268 -21.41 -1.62 14.62
N PRO A 269 -21.77 -0.46 14.03
CA PRO A 269 -21.12 -0.01 12.81
C PRO A 269 -19.71 0.48 13.17
N PHE A 270 -18.71 -0.11 12.51
CA PHE A 270 -17.38 0.48 12.50
C PHE A 270 -17.26 1.50 11.38
N VAL A 271 -16.48 2.54 11.64
CA VAL A 271 -16.20 3.62 10.70
C VAL A 271 -14.71 3.67 10.41
N VAL A 272 -14.36 3.90 9.16
CA VAL A 272 -12.99 4.15 8.71
C VAL A 272 -12.80 5.64 8.42
N PRO A 273 -11.56 6.13 8.32
CA PRO A 273 -11.30 7.49 7.86
C PRO A 273 -11.91 7.79 6.49
N CYS A 274 -12.42 9.01 6.29
CA CYS A 274 -12.88 9.45 4.98
C CYS A 274 -11.70 9.79 4.04
N LYS A 275 -11.96 9.70 2.72
CA LYS A 275 -11.02 10.05 1.64
C LYS A 275 -10.49 11.47 1.75
N GLU A 276 -11.34 12.43 2.09
CA GLU A 276 -10.97 13.84 2.18
C GLU A 276 -10.02 14.11 3.35
N LEU A 277 -10.23 13.45 4.50
CA LEU A 277 -9.30 13.48 5.63
C LEU A 277 -7.94 12.89 5.24
N CYS A 278 -7.95 11.78 4.49
CA CYS A 278 -6.74 11.20 3.93
C CYS A 278 -6.00 12.18 3.02
N GLN A 279 -6.72 12.84 2.10
CA GLN A 279 -6.12 13.78 1.14
C GLN A 279 -5.48 14.97 1.85
N GLU A 280 -6.17 15.55 2.83
CA GLU A 280 -5.64 16.63 3.65
C GLU A 280 -4.32 16.24 4.34
N ILE A 281 -4.26 15.04 4.91
CA ILE A 281 -3.05 14.52 5.57
C ILE A 281 -1.95 14.25 4.56
N GLN A 282 -2.27 13.67 3.41
CA GLN A 282 -1.30 13.40 2.35
C GLN A 282 -0.68 14.70 1.84
N ASP A 283 -1.47 15.75 1.67
CA ASP A 283 -1.00 17.07 1.24
C ASP A 283 -0.10 17.73 2.30
N GLN A 284 -0.45 17.61 3.58
CA GLN A 284 0.30 18.20 4.70
C GLN A 284 1.60 17.42 5.03
N CYS A 285 1.57 16.09 4.99
CA CYS A 285 2.65 15.24 5.51
C CYS A 285 3.44 14.49 4.43
N GLY A 286 2.95 14.44 3.18
CA GLY A 286 3.51 13.57 2.15
C GLY A 286 4.95 13.89 1.76
N LYS A 287 5.27 15.18 1.60
CA LYS A 287 6.63 15.62 1.25
C LYS A 287 7.62 15.36 2.37
N GLU A 288 7.23 15.64 3.61
CA GLU A 288 8.07 15.42 4.78
C GLU A 288 8.35 13.92 4.99
N TYR A 289 7.33 13.07 4.81
CA TYR A 289 7.52 11.62 4.85
C TYR A 289 8.55 11.15 3.82
N GLN A 290 8.48 11.64 2.58
CA GLN A 290 9.46 11.29 1.54
C GLN A 290 10.88 11.72 1.93
N GLN A 291 11.05 12.91 2.52
CA GLN A 291 12.35 13.39 3.01
C GLN A 291 12.89 12.50 4.14
N MET A 292 12.05 12.14 5.10
CA MET A 292 12.43 11.30 6.26
C MET A 292 12.77 9.85 5.87
N THR A 293 12.20 9.35 4.77
CA THR A 293 12.32 7.95 4.35
C THR A 293 13.30 7.76 3.20
N ASN A 294 14.12 8.76 2.89
CA ASN A 294 15.07 8.73 1.79
C ASN A 294 14.40 8.43 0.44
N GLY A 295 13.23 9.04 0.20
CA GLY A 295 12.51 8.99 -1.08
C GLY A 295 11.52 7.84 -1.23
N LEU A 296 11.09 7.16 -0.15
CA LEU A 296 9.99 6.21 -0.26
C LEU A 296 8.68 6.94 -0.57
N PRO A 297 7.81 6.38 -1.44
CA PRO A 297 6.52 6.98 -1.76
C PRO A 297 5.58 6.93 -0.54
N TRP A 298 4.54 7.76 -0.57
CA TRP A 298 3.51 7.77 0.48
C TRP A 298 2.96 6.35 0.71
N PRO A 299 2.74 5.91 1.97
CA PRO A 299 2.38 4.54 2.27
C PRO A 299 1.13 4.11 1.52
N SER A 300 1.20 2.95 0.88
CA SER A 300 0.10 2.41 0.08
C SER A 300 -1.20 2.19 0.86
N LYS A 301 -1.10 1.93 2.17
CA LYS A 301 -2.25 1.82 3.08
C LYS A 301 -2.98 3.15 3.20
N PHE A 302 -2.25 4.27 3.12
CA PHE A 302 -2.78 5.62 3.20
C PHE A 302 -3.08 6.23 1.83
N HIS A 303 -3.19 5.43 0.77
CA HIS A 303 -3.65 5.93 -0.52
C HIS A 303 -5.15 6.21 -0.48
N CYS A 304 -5.53 7.45 -0.78
CA CYS A 304 -6.87 7.94 -0.46
C CYS A 304 -8.02 7.29 -1.27
N HIS A 305 -7.73 6.65 -2.40
CA HIS A 305 -8.73 5.88 -3.17
C HIS A 305 -9.25 4.64 -2.42
N ARG A 306 -8.58 4.21 -1.34
CA ARG A 306 -8.99 3.06 -0.52
C ARG A 306 -10.10 3.40 0.50
N TYR A 307 -10.36 4.69 0.70
CA TYR A 307 -11.29 5.17 1.71
C TYR A 307 -12.58 5.70 1.07
N PRO A 308 -13.74 5.57 1.75
CA PRO A 308 -14.99 6.14 1.28
C PRO A 308 -14.94 7.68 1.28
N SER A 309 -15.63 8.30 0.33
CA SER A 309 -15.87 9.76 0.31
C SER A 309 -17.18 10.10 1.01
N TYR A 310 -17.19 11.16 1.81
CA TYR A 310 -18.44 11.70 2.33
C TYR A 310 -19.16 12.58 1.29
N ILE A 311 -18.46 13.19 0.33
CA ILE A 311 -19.01 14.11 -0.68
C ILE A 311 -19.84 13.39 -1.74
N ASP A 312 -19.42 12.19 -2.17
CA ASP A 312 -20.14 11.33 -3.14
C ASP A 312 -21.59 10.98 -2.70
N ARG A 313 -21.91 11.29 -1.44
CA ARG A 313 -23.24 11.15 -0.83
C ARG A 313 -24.05 12.44 -0.88
N TYR A 314 -23.46 13.58 -0.53
CA TYR A 314 -24.15 14.89 -0.56
C TYR A 314 -24.47 15.33 -1.99
N ALA A 315 -23.63 14.96 -2.98
CA ALA A 315 -23.90 15.24 -4.39
C ALA A 315 -25.11 14.46 -4.97
N ARG A 316 -25.50 13.33 -4.36
CA ARG A 316 -26.68 12.56 -4.78
C ARG A 316 -28.00 13.07 -4.18
N ASN A 317 -27.94 13.78 -3.06
CA ASN A 317 -29.11 14.38 -2.41
C ASN A 317 -29.17 15.88 -2.72
N GLY A 318 -29.34 16.21 -4.01
CA GLY A 318 -29.33 17.57 -4.52
C GLY A 318 -30.39 18.48 -3.89
N THR A 319 -30.03 19.11 -2.77
CA THR A 319 -30.58 20.39 -2.30
C THR A 319 -29.51 21.06 -1.45
N LEU A 320 -28.89 22.10 -2.02
CA LEU A 320 -28.13 23.11 -1.28
C LEU A 320 -29.10 23.80 -0.30
N GLY A 321 -28.96 23.47 0.98
CA GLY A 321 -29.71 24.11 2.07
C GLY A 321 -28.82 24.21 3.30
N ARG A 322 -28.62 25.44 3.77
CA ARG A 322 -27.96 25.77 5.04
C ARG A 322 -28.54 24.93 6.18
N ASN A 323 -27.66 24.42 7.04
CA ASN A 323 -27.94 23.82 8.35
C ASN A 323 -28.82 22.56 8.28
N HIS A 324 -28.22 21.36 8.34
CA HIS A 324 -28.79 20.25 9.11
C HIS A 324 -27.80 19.08 9.21
N ILE A 325 -27.38 18.80 10.44
CA ILE A 325 -26.83 17.51 10.86
C ILE A 325 -28.04 16.59 11.01
N ASP A 326 -28.38 15.83 9.96
CA ASP A 326 -29.29 14.69 10.11
C ASP A 326 -28.44 13.43 10.24
N LEU A 327 -28.06 13.18 11.50
CA LEU A 327 -27.82 11.83 11.98
C LEU A 327 -29.18 11.09 11.98
N LEU A 328 -29.21 9.98 11.23
CA LEU A 328 -30.12 8.84 11.42
C LEU A 328 -31.63 9.12 11.28
N THR A 329 -32.19 8.82 10.11
CA THR A 329 -33.51 8.15 10.01
C THR A 329 -33.66 7.41 8.69
N ASN A 330 -34.53 6.41 8.74
CA ASN A 330 -34.54 5.17 7.99
C ASN A 330 -35.30 5.27 6.65
N ARG A 331 -34.77 4.65 5.59
CA ARG A 331 -35.50 4.00 4.47
C ARG A 331 -34.49 3.44 3.45
N GLY A 332 -34.27 2.13 3.49
CA GLY A 332 -33.93 1.33 2.30
C GLY A 332 -32.49 1.29 1.79
N GLY A 333 -31.47 1.47 2.64
CA GLY A 333 -30.09 1.16 2.26
C GLY A 333 -29.13 1.38 3.42
N THR A 334 -28.43 0.33 3.84
CA THR A 334 -27.46 0.38 4.93
C THR A 334 -26.29 1.30 4.55
N LYS A 335 -26.29 2.49 5.15
CA LYS A 335 -25.41 3.62 4.85
C LYS A 335 -24.25 3.63 5.85
N VAL A 336 -23.04 3.20 5.49
CA VAL A 336 -21.87 3.25 6.39
C VAL A 336 -21.33 4.70 6.49
N PRO A 337 -21.30 5.33 7.68
CA PRO A 337 -20.64 6.62 7.89
C PRO A 337 -19.10 6.44 7.95
N CYS A 338 -18.33 7.47 7.57
CA CYS A 338 -16.87 7.51 7.74
C CYS A 338 -16.50 8.68 8.66
N THR A 339 -15.32 8.65 9.29
CA THR A 339 -14.89 9.78 10.13
C THR A 339 -14.51 10.97 9.26
N MET A 340 -15.35 12.00 9.29
CA MET A 340 -14.97 13.33 8.82
C MET A 340 -13.91 13.91 9.77
N SER A 341 -13.19 14.94 9.30
CA SER A 341 -12.33 15.77 10.15
C SER A 341 -13.01 16.01 11.50
N PRO A 342 -12.29 15.97 12.64
CA PRO A 342 -12.85 16.51 13.86
C PRO A 342 -13.21 17.96 13.55
N TYR A 343 -14.50 18.25 13.49
CA TYR A 343 -15.01 19.60 13.42
C TYR A 343 -14.41 20.35 14.60
N SER A 344 -13.93 21.57 14.37
CA SER A 344 -14.03 22.70 15.29
C SER A 344 -14.37 22.33 16.73
N TYR A 345 -13.41 21.78 17.48
CA TYR A 345 -13.43 21.92 18.94
C TYR A 345 -12.80 23.28 19.22
N ASN A 346 -13.60 24.33 19.02
CA ASN A 346 -13.44 25.55 19.82
C ASN A 346 -13.99 25.18 21.21
N GLY A 347 -13.11 25.13 22.19
CA GLY A 347 -13.45 24.84 23.58
C GLY A 347 -12.23 24.37 24.34
N ASP A 348 -11.36 25.34 24.64
CA ASP A 348 -10.29 25.39 25.67
C ASP A 348 -9.26 24.26 25.79
#